data_AF-G9PKN8-F1
#
_entry.id   AF-G9PKN8-F1
#
_cell.length_a   1.000
_cell.length_b   1.000
_cell.length_c   1.000
_cell.angle_alpha   90.00
_cell.angle_beta   90.00
_cell.angle_gamma   90.00
#
_symmetry.space_group_name_H-M   'P 1'
#
loop_
_entity.id
_entity.type
_entity.pdbx_description
1 polymer ?
#
loop_
_entity_poly.entity_id
_entity_poly.type
_entity_poly.pdbx_seq_one_letter_code
_entity_poly.pdbx_strand_id
1 'polypeptide(L)'
;MSAAVQPQTPMRVREKAAVKVNLWDLVRAELTRSRRTFTWGIIGATLIFTVHTIILANASINGGVVEEVQWNGNALAWMHLYAGAFAVPMGLLTGAMAQWRERRWRQGGTAWRAVEPRRVVTARIVVLSLSALACQAALVAPVVGHALIIGNGWGPWDRYLLFALFMWIVVTGSCAWGMAAFRVLRVIAVGVAPVLGLIWSGVGVTQAERTDWWTLPWTWTARVPLPLLGVHGNSVLLEEDSPVWGYPLLPGFLLTTGLTLVGIGLAVLSGMPRGVEFSASSVAWLSRLLPSREHDDAALPENVSEQASTTPRSTPQIRAMPATRMVRIPGTRSAVLAMAGALPWTVWVVLAVLLLAFLGVLRSAYPPDYGQSFLELVGVPLAAAITGIMVWGRLQPAWRTLLTRQGAGGILTSTAVLSALFLLPVLVISWIVTVLGDTLTRTDPNLPAVTGPVYGLMVMPAVAFMIAAVSLAVALSTRIVAAIVLNSILVVIGLLIGGNEIMAATWLWRLAPWGWMTVAHQFPERWLTIVVLSLLIGSMAMVSATLGARRAAIRD
;
A
#
# COMPACT_ATOMS: atom_id res chain seq x y z
N MET A 1 48.31 -41.85 -32.03
CA MET A 1 48.16 -40.53 -31.37
C MET A 1 46.69 -40.17 -31.38
N SER A 2 45.97 -40.42 -30.29
CA SER A 2 44.54 -40.09 -30.16
C SER A 2 44.43 -38.80 -29.35
N ALA A 3 44.00 -37.71 -29.99
CA ALA A 3 43.83 -36.42 -29.34
C ALA A 3 42.64 -36.50 -28.37
N ALA A 4 42.95 -36.55 -27.07
CA ALA A 4 41.96 -36.48 -26.01
C ALA A 4 41.26 -35.11 -26.08
N VAL A 5 40.00 -35.11 -26.51
CA VAL A 5 39.11 -33.95 -26.39
C VAL A 5 38.83 -33.76 -24.91
N GLN A 6 39.48 -32.76 -24.30
CA GLN A 6 39.22 -32.36 -22.92
C GLN A 6 37.74 -31.96 -22.77
N PRO A 7 37.01 -32.50 -21.79
CA PRO A 7 35.65 -32.07 -21.50
C PRO A 7 35.68 -30.62 -21.03
N GLN A 8 35.10 -29.72 -21.82
CA GLN A 8 34.95 -28.33 -21.42
C GLN A 8 34.06 -28.27 -20.17
N THR A 9 34.56 -27.65 -19.11
CA THR A 9 33.78 -27.42 -17.89
C THR A 9 32.49 -26.64 -18.24
N PRO A 10 31.35 -26.92 -17.60
CA PRO A 10 30.07 -26.26 -17.89
C PRO A 10 30.12 -24.73 -17.75
N MET A 11 31.13 -24.22 -17.03
CA MET A 11 31.43 -22.80 -16.88
C MET A 11 31.93 -22.16 -18.19
N ARG A 12 32.80 -22.84 -18.96
CA ARG A 12 33.32 -22.34 -20.26
C ARG A 12 32.27 -22.34 -21.38
N VAL A 13 31.33 -23.29 -21.34
CA VAL A 13 30.20 -23.32 -22.30
C VAL A 13 29.23 -22.17 -22.03
N ARG A 14 29.02 -21.81 -20.76
CA ARG A 14 28.15 -20.69 -20.35
C ARG A 14 28.76 -19.32 -20.70
N GLU A 15 30.08 -19.18 -20.68
CA GLU A 15 30.78 -17.98 -21.16
C GLU A 15 30.71 -17.82 -22.69
N LYS A 16 30.87 -18.92 -23.45
CA LYS A 16 30.85 -18.88 -24.92
C LYS A 16 29.46 -18.64 -25.54
N ALA A 17 28.38 -18.97 -24.83
CA ALA A 17 27.00 -18.78 -25.28
C ALA A 17 26.30 -17.57 -24.65
N ALA A 18 27.04 -16.62 -24.07
CA ALA A 18 26.49 -15.34 -23.66
C ALA A 18 26.20 -14.50 -24.91
N VAL A 19 25.04 -14.73 -25.54
CA VAL A 19 24.47 -13.77 -26.50
C VAL A 19 24.46 -12.43 -25.78
N LYS A 20 25.27 -11.46 -26.25
CA LYS A 20 25.29 -10.10 -25.71
C LYS A 20 23.97 -9.43 -26.08
N VAL A 21 22.92 -9.75 -25.34
CA VAL A 21 21.62 -9.08 -25.48
C VAL A 21 21.82 -7.62 -25.10
N ASN A 22 21.46 -6.73 -26.01
CA ASN A 22 21.56 -5.29 -25.81
C ASN A 22 20.62 -4.86 -24.68
N LEU A 23 21.04 -3.89 -23.85
CA LEU A 23 20.20 -3.34 -22.79
C LEU A 23 18.90 -2.75 -23.35
N TRP A 24 18.96 -2.14 -24.53
CA TRP A 24 17.79 -1.58 -25.20
C TRP A 24 16.72 -2.64 -25.51
N ASP A 25 17.13 -3.84 -25.94
CA ASP A 25 16.19 -4.93 -26.20
C ASP A 25 15.53 -5.42 -24.91
N LEU A 26 16.28 -5.44 -23.80
CA LEU A 26 15.75 -5.74 -22.48
C LEU A 26 14.77 -4.66 -21.99
N VAL A 27 15.06 -3.38 -22.24
CA VAL A 27 14.15 -2.26 -21.91
C VAL A 27 12.88 -2.36 -22.74
N ARG A 28 12.98 -2.62 -24.05
CA ARG A 28 11.81 -2.81 -24.93
C ARG A 28 10.96 -4.00 -24.48
N ALA A 29 11.58 -5.12 -24.12
CA ALA A 29 10.88 -6.28 -23.58
C ALA A 29 10.21 -5.98 -22.22
N GLU A 30 10.86 -5.17 -21.38
CA GLU A 30 10.27 -4.79 -20.10
C GLU A 30 9.13 -3.76 -20.25
N LEU A 31 9.20 -2.92 -21.27
CA LEU A 31 8.14 -1.97 -21.62
C LEU A 31 6.86 -2.71 -22.05
N THR A 32 6.98 -3.69 -22.96
CA THR A 32 5.83 -4.47 -23.42
C THR A 32 5.21 -5.28 -22.28
N ARG A 33 6.04 -5.86 -21.41
CA ARG A 33 5.58 -6.61 -20.25
C ARG A 33 4.93 -5.74 -19.17
N SER A 34 5.43 -4.52 -18.97
CA SER A 34 4.91 -3.61 -17.96
C SER A 34 3.63 -2.89 -18.37
N ARG A 35 3.33 -2.78 -19.67
CA ARG A 35 2.22 -1.97 -20.22
C ARG A 35 0.86 -2.13 -19.52
N ARG A 36 0.49 -3.35 -19.10
CA ARG A 36 -0.80 -3.64 -18.41
C ARG A 36 -0.66 -3.88 -16.91
N THR A 37 0.39 -3.30 -16.31
CA THR A 37 0.74 -3.49 -14.91
C THR A 37 0.66 -2.18 -14.14
N PHE A 38 0.75 -2.28 -12.82
CA PHE A 38 0.64 -1.11 -11.94
C PHE A 38 1.68 -0.02 -12.22
N THR A 39 2.84 -0.38 -12.79
CA THR A 39 3.88 0.57 -13.23
C THR A 39 3.37 1.70 -14.12
N TRP A 40 2.42 1.44 -15.01
CA TRP A 40 1.79 2.50 -15.82
C TRP A 40 0.44 2.95 -15.25
N GLY A 41 -0.21 2.10 -14.46
CA GLY A 41 -1.43 2.45 -13.74
C GLY A 41 -1.26 3.59 -12.73
N ILE A 42 -0.06 3.75 -12.17
CA ILE A 42 0.26 4.84 -11.23
C ILE A 42 0.14 6.24 -11.85
N ILE A 43 0.28 6.38 -13.17
CA ILE A 43 0.08 7.65 -13.87
C ILE A 43 -1.40 8.08 -13.74
N GLY A 44 -2.33 7.14 -13.91
CA GLY A 44 -3.75 7.40 -13.70
C GLY A 44 -4.07 7.82 -12.27
N ALA A 45 -3.44 7.17 -11.28
CA ALA A 45 -3.58 7.58 -9.88
C ALA A 45 -3.00 8.98 -9.61
N THR A 46 -1.88 9.32 -10.25
CA THR A 46 -1.27 10.65 -10.14
C THR A 46 -2.17 11.71 -10.78
N LEU A 47 -2.81 11.41 -11.91
CA LEU A 47 -3.76 12.30 -12.56
C LEU A 47 -5.02 12.53 -11.69
N ILE A 48 -5.57 11.47 -11.08
CA ILE A 48 -6.70 11.59 -10.14
C ILE A 48 -6.31 12.47 -8.95
N PHE A 49 -5.12 12.23 -8.38
CA PHE A 49 -4.58 13.06 -7.30
C PHE A 49 -4.47 14.54 -7.73
N THR A 50 -3.95 14.80 -8.92
CA THR A 50 -3.76 16.16 -9.45
C THR A 50 -5.08 16.89 -9.67
N VAL A 51 -6.06 16.21 -10.26
CA VAL A 51 -7.43 16.74 -10.41
C VAL A 51 -8.02 17.05 -9.04
N HIS A 52 -7.81 16.16 -8.05
CA HIS A 52 -8.28 16.38 -6.70
C HIS A 52 -7.62 17.61 -6.04
N THR A 53 -6.32 17.81 -6.22
CA THR A 53 -5.63 19.01 -5.70
C THR A 53 -6.15 20.30 -6.33
N ILE A 54 -6.51 20.29 -7.62
CA ILE A 54 -7.13 21.44 -8.28
C ILE A 54 -8.52 21.72 -7.69
N ILE A 55 -9.31 20.68 -7.46
CA ILE A 55 -10.65 20.82 -6.84
C ILE A 55 -10.51 21.39 -5.43
N LEU A 56 -9.57 20.89 -4.62
CA LEU A 56 -9.32 21.40 -3.27
C LEU A 56 -8.85 22.85 -3.28
N ALA A 57 -7.96 23.23 -4.20
CA ALA A 57 -7.51 24.60 -4.37
C ALA A 57 -8.69 25.54 -4.65
N ASN A 58 -9.52 25.22 -5.65
CA ASN A 58 -10.71 26.02 -5.96
C ASN A 58 -11.74 26.02 -4.83
N ALA A 59 -11.96 24.88 -4.18
CA ALA A 59 -12.95 24.74 -3.11
C ALA A 59 -12.53 25.50 -1.83
N SER A 60 -11.23 25.55 -1.52
CA SER A 60 -10.71 26.29 -0.37
C SER A 60 -10.76 27.81 -0.59
N ILE A 61 -10.45 28.29 -1.79
CA ILE A 61 -10.61 29.70 -2.17
C ILE A 61 -12.08 30.11 -2.14
N ASN A 62 -12.96 29.36 -2.82
CA ASN A 62 -14.40 29.67 -2.85
C ASN A 62 -15.07 29.54 -1.49
N GLY A 63 -14.53 28.71 -0.60
CA GLY A 63 -15.00 28.54 0.76
C GLY A 63 -14.53 29.62 1.74
N GLY A 64 -13.70 30.58 1.30
CA GLY A 64 -13.11 31.61 2.15
C GLY A 64 -12.10 31.09 3.18
N VAL A 65 -11.59 29.86 2.99
CA VAL A 65 -10.61 29.24 3.91
C VAL A 65 -9.21 29.77 3.63
N VAL A 66 -8.93 30.12 2.38
CA VAL A 66 -7.65 30.67 1.96
C VAL A 66 -7.91 32.00 1.28
N GLU A 67 -7.52 33.09 1.96
CA GLU A 67 -7.68 34.46 1.49
C GLU A 67 -6.50 34.91 0.61
N GLU A 68 -5.30 34.42 0.92
CA GLU A 68 -4.09 34.73 0.17
C GLU A 68 -3.92 33.77 -1.01
N VAL A 69 -3.88 34.32 -2.22
CA VAL A 69 -3.67 33.53 -3.44
C VAL A 69 -2.23 33.64 -3.90
N GLN A 70 -1.49 32.55 -3.78
CA GLN A 70 -0.14 32.41 -4.31
C GLN A 70 -0.14 31.47 -5.53
N TRP A 71 0.53 31.89 -6.61
CA TRP A 71 0.79 31.16 -7.85
C TRP A 71 -0.34 30.23 -8.37
N ASN A 72 -1.04 30.68 -9.42
CA ASN A 72 -2.06 29.88 -10.10
C ASN A 72 -3.20 29.38 -9.18
N GLY A 73 -3.67 30.22 -8.25
CA GLY A 73 -4.81 29.86 -7.39
C GLY A 73 -4.47 28.86 -6.29
N ASN A 74 -3.26 28.93 -5.70
CA ASN A 74 -2.75 28.00 -4.68
C ASN A 74 -2.64 26.53 -5.10
N ALA A 75 -2.96 26.17 -6.34
CA ALA A 75 -2.89 24.78 -6.81
C ALA A 75 -1.48 24.17 -6.63
N LEU A 76 -0.43 25.00 -6.69
CA LEU A 76 0.93 24.56 -6.45
C LEU A 76 1.19 24.25 -4.96
N ALA A 77 0.71 25.08 -4.04
CA ALA A 77 0.83 24.83 -2.60
C ALA A 77 0.19 23.49 -2.21
N TRP A 78 -0.97 23.17 -2.81
CA TRP A 78 -1.64 21.88 -2.64
C TRP A 78 -0.86 20.68 -3.20
N MET A 79 0.12 20.88 -4.10
CA MET A 79 1.05 19.81 -4.51
C MET A 79 2.04 19.41 -3.42
N HIS A 80 2.16 20.16 -2.32
CA HIS A 80 2.99 19.76 -1.19
C HIS A 80 2.58 18.38 -0.66
N LEU A 81 1.28 18.06 -0.75
CA LEU A 81 0.73 16.74 -0.41
C LEU A 81 1.29 15.62 -1.30
N TYR A 82 1.62 15.92 -2.56
CA TYR A 82 2.26 14.96 -3.44
C TYR A 82 3.63 14.58 -2.89
N ALA A 83 4.44 15.58 -2.53
CA ALA A 83 5.77 15.37 -1.98
C ALA A 83 5.74 14.75 -0.57
N GLY A 84 4.86 15.26 0.29
CA GLY A 84 4.77 14.93 1.71
C GLY A 84 3.98 13.66 2.05
N ALA A 85 3.17 13.14 1.12
CA ALA A 85 2.30 11.99 1.44
C ALA A 85 2.05 11.01 0.28
N PHE A 86 2.34 11.34 -0.98
CA PHE A 86 2.01 10.46 -2.11
C PHE A 86 3.23 9.84 -2.79
N ALA A 87 4.25 10.64 -3.10
CA ALA A 87 5.34 10.26 -3.99
C ALA A 87 6.17 9.07 -3.48
N VAL A 88 6.63 9.13 -2.23
CA VAL A 88 7.47 8.06 -1.64
C VAL A 88 6.68 6.77 -1.41
N PRO A 89 5.49 6.77 -0.77
CA PRO A 89 4.68 5.56 -0.61
C PRO A 89 4.37 4.86 -1.93
N MET A 90 3.95 5.64 -2.93
CA MET A 90 3.53 5.11 -4.21
C MET A 90 4.71 4.65 -5.06
N GLY A 91 5.86 5.33 -4.97
CA GLY A 91 7.10 4.87 -5.58
C GLY A 91 7.54 3.53 -4.98
N LEU A 92 7.59 3.42 -3.66
CA LEU A 92 7.92 2.17 -2.94
C LEU A 92 6.98 1.02 -3.34
N LEU A 93 5.67 1.28 -3.37
CA LEU A 93 4.68 0.30 -3.81
C LEU A 93 4.89 -0.12 -5.28
N THR A 94 5.13 0.85 -6.18
CA THR A 94 5.35 0.58 -7.60
C THR A 94 6.57 -0.31 -7.83
N GLY A 95 7.67 -0.04 -7.12
CA GLY A 95 8.86 -0.88 -7.10
C GLY A 95 8.60 -2.29 -6.57
N ALA A 96 7.95 -2.39 -5.42
CA ALA A 96 7.61 -3.68 -4.79
C ALA A 96 6.70 -4.52 -5.70
N MET A 97 5.70 -3.90 -6.32
CA MET A 97 4.79 -4.54 -7.26
C MET A 97 5.49 -5.01 -8.54
N ALA A 98 6.46 -4.25 -9.04
CA ALA A 98 7.25 -4.67 -10.19
C ALA A 98 8.02 -5.97 -9.88
N GLN A 99 8.63 -6.10 -8.69
CA GLN A 99 9.31 -7.34 -8.27
C GLN A 99 8.31 -8.47 -7.94
N TRP A 100 7.17 -8.15 -7.33
CA TRP A 100 6.12 -9.14 -7.06
C TRP A 100 5.62 -9.81 -8.33
N ARG A 101 5.37 -9.01 -9.38
CA ARG A 101 5.02 -9.49 -10.71
C ARG A 101 6.07 -10.48 -11.22
N GLU A 102 7.35 -10.10 -11.17
CA GLU A 102 8.42 -10.98 -11.63
C GLU A 102 8.43 -12.32 -10.94
N ARG A 103 8.31 -12.30 -9.62
CA ARG A 103 8.33 -13.53 -8.84
C ARG A 103 7.14 -14.42 -9.18
N ARG A 104 5.95 -13.83 -9.34
CA ARG A 104 4.73 -14.55 -9.71
C ARG A 104 4.84 -15.21 -11.08
N TRP A 105 5.46 -14.52 -12.04
CA TRP A 105 5.59 -14.99 -13.43
C TRP A 105 6.96 -15.62 -13.74
N ARG A 106 7.70 -16.08 -12.73
CA ARG A 106 9.04 -16.72 -12.89
C ARG A 106 9.98 -15.91 -13.80
N GLN A 107 10.00 -14.60 -13.58
CA GLN A 107 10.74 -13.59 -14.35
C GLN A 107 10.41 -13.58 -15.86
N GLY A 108 9.22 -14.02 -16.27
CA GLY A 108 8.82 -14.07 -17.68
C GLY A 108 9.72 -14.95 -18.53
N GLY A 109 10.34 -15.99 -17.94
CA GLY A 109 11.25 -16.89 -18.65
C GLY A 109 12.72 -16.40 -18.71
N THR A 110 13.01 -15.15 -18.33
CA THR A 110 14.38 -14.62 -18.33
C THR A 110 15.29 -15.33 -17.33
N ALA A 111 14.73 -15.91 -16.26
CA ALA A 111 15.44 -16.75 -15.31
C ALA A 111 16.08 -18.01 -15.95
N TRP A 112 15.54 -18.46 -17.09
CA TRP A 112 16.00 -19.66 -17.81
C TRP A 112 16.87 -19.32 -19.02
N ARG A 113 17.02 -18.04 -19.36
CA ARG A 113 17.86 -17.56 -20.48
C ARG A 113 19.23 -17.18 -19.94
N ALA A 114 20.26 -17.29 -20.79
CA ALA A 114 21.63 -16.87 -20.47
C ALA A 114 21.79 -15.33 -20.49
N VAL A 115 20.96 -14.62 -19.71
CA VAL A 115 21.02 -13.16 -19.55
C VAL A 115 21.48 -12.83 -18.15
N GLU A 116 22.39 -11.87 -18.04
CA GLU A 116 22.89 -11.39 -16.75
C GLU A 116 21.75 -10.75 -15.92
N PRO A 117 21.48 -11.23 -14.69
CA PRO A 117 20.38 -10.72 -13.85
C PRO A 117 20.44 -9.20 -13.62
N ARG A 118 21.65 -8.64 -13.52
CA ARG A 118 21.90 -7.21 -13.31
C ARG A 118 21.32 -6.36 -14.44
N ARG A 119 21.44 -6.81 -15.70
CA ARG A 119 20.92 -6.10 -16.87
C ARG A 119 19.41 -6.11 -16.91
N VAL A 120 18.78 -7.22 -16.52
CA VAL A 120 17.31 -7.33 -16.42
C VAL A 120 16.75 -6.38 -15.35
N VAL A 121 17.44 -6.29 -14.21
CA VAL A 121 17.07 -5.34 -13.15
C VAL A 121 17.28 -3.90 -13.59
N THR A 122 18.41 -3.61 -14.26
CA THR A 122 18.71 -2.27 -14.79
C THR A 122 17.65 -1.82 -15.79
N ALA A 123 17.28 -2.69 -16.73
CA ALA A 123 16.20 -2.42 -17.69
C ALA A 123 14.86 -2.10 -16.99
N ARG A 124 14.57 -2.79 -15.88
CA ARG A 124 13.38 -2.50 -15.06
C ARG A 124 13.45 -1.16 -14.36
N ILE A 125 14.60 -0.80 -13.80
CA ILE A 125 14.78 0.51 -13.17
C ILE A 125 14.61 1.63 -14.20
N VAL A 126 15.11 1.44 -15.44
CA VAL A 126 14.88 2.38 -16.54
C VAL A 126 13.37 2.53 -16.83
N VAL A 127 12.63 1.42 -16.96
CA VAL A 127 11.18 1.49 -17.20
C VAL A 127 10.42 2.14 -16.02
N LEU A 128 10.83 1.87 -14.78
CA LEU A 128 10.26 2.52 -13.60
C LEU A 128 10.56 4.02 -13.58
N SER A 129 11.77 4.42 -13.95
CA SER A 129 12.16 5.83 -14.06
C SER A 129 11.38 6.55 -15.17
N LEU A 130 11.15 5.90 -16.32
CA LEU A 130 10.28 6.43 -17.38
C LEU A 130 8.83 6.60 -16.90
N SER A 131 8.30 5.63 -16.14
CA SER A 131 6.97 5.78 -15.54
C SER A 131 6.91 6.90 -14.52
N ALA A 132 7.98 7.09 -13.72
CA ALA A 132 8.08 8.17 -12.75
C ALA A 132 8.13 9.54 -13.45
N LEU A 133 8.81 9.65 -14.59
CA LEU A 133 8.84 10.86 -15.41
C LEU A 133 7.45 11.19 -15.98
N ALA A 134 6.74 10.17 -16.48
CA ALA A 134 5.37 10.32 -16.96
C ALA A 134 4.40 10.74 -15.83
N CYS A 135 4.63 10.28 -14.59
CA CYS A 135 3.90 10.79 -13.42
C CYS A 135 4.13 12.28 -13.19
N GLN A 136 5.35 12.80 -13.38
CA GLN A 136 5.60 14.24 -13.22
C GLN A 136 4.90 15.07 -14.30
N ALA A 137 4.86 14.57 -15.54
CA ALA A 137 4.07 15.19 -16.59
C ALA A 137 2.57 15.18 -16.25
N ALA A 138 2.05 14.07 -15.72
CA ALA A 138 0.65 13.96 -15.28
C ALA A 138 0.32 14.83 -14.05
N LEU A 139 1.32 15.26 -13.29
CA LEU A 139 1.19 16.17 -12.15
C LEU A 139 1.18 17.64 -12.58
N VAL A 140 2.17 18.05 -13.39
CA VAL A 140 2.38 19.47 -13.74
C VAL A 140 1.48 19.91 -14.88
N ALA A 141 1.30 19.09 -15.93
CA ALA A 141 0.59 19.51 -17.13
C ALA A 141 -0.88 19.89 -16.87
N PRO A 142 -1.67 19.14 -16.05
CA PRO A 142 -3.04 19.56 -15.75
C PRO A 142 -3.12 20.86 -14.96
N VAL A 143 -2.17 21.14 -14.06
CA VAL A 143 -2.17 22.37 -13.27
C VAL A 143 -1.82 23.58 -14.13
N VAL A 144 -0.80 23.47 -14.98
CA VAL A 144 -0.47 24.53 -15.94
C VAL A 144 -1.61 24.72 -16.93
N GLY A 145 -2.21 23.64 -17.44
CA GLY A 145 -3.36 23.71 -18.34
C GLY A 145 -4.57 24.41 -17.70
N HIS A 146 -4.90 24.06 -16.45
CA HIS A 146 -5.96 24.71 -15.69
C HIS A 146 -5.67 26.20 -15.46
N ALA A 147 -4.43 26.55 -15.10
CA ALA A 147 -4.02 27.95 -14.91
C ALA A 147 -4.17 28.78 -16.18
N LEU A 148 -3.79 28.22 -17.34
CA LEU A 148 -3.95 28.87 -18.64
C LEU A 148 -5.44 29.06 -19.00
N ILE A 149 -6.31 28.10 -18.67
CA ILE A 149 -7.76 28.19 -18.92
C ILE A 149 -8.40 29.31 -18.09
N ILE A 150 -8.01 29.46 -16.82
CA ILE A 150 -8.54 30.49 -15.92
C ILE A 150 -7.94 31.89 -16.21
N GLY A 151 -6.89 31.96 -17.03
CA GLY A 151 -6.22 33.23 -17.35
C GLY A 151 -5.15 33.66 -16.36
N ASN A 152 -4.73 32.78 -15.45
CA ASN A 152 -3.62 33.03 -14.51
C ASN A 152 -2.24 32.98 -15.17
N GLY A 153 -2.18 32.64 -16.46
CA GLY A 153 -0.95 32.56 -17.24
C GLY A 153 -0.11 31.32 -16.92
N TRP A 154 1.19 31.40 -17.19
CA TRP A 154 2.12 30.28 -17.07
C TRP A 154 2.64 30.03 -15.65
N GLY A 155 2.43 30.94 -14.70
CA GLY A 155 3.03 30.88 -13.36
C GLY A 155 4.57 30.82 -13.38
N PRO A 156 5.21 30.47 -12.25
CA PRO A 156 6.66 30.26 -12.16
C PRO A 156 7.07 28.93 -12.82
N TRP A 157 7.21 28.93 -14.15
CA TRP A 157 7.53 27.74 -14.95
C TRP A 157 8.86 27.08 -14.57
N ASP A 158 9.83 27.87 -14.13
CA ASP A 158 11.13 27.45 -13.62
C ASP A 158 10.98 26.56 -12.38
N ARG A 159 10.15 26.99 -11.43
CA ARG A 159 9.85 26.23 -10.20
C ARG A 159 9.10 24.94 -10.51
N TYR A 160 8.19 24.95 -11.50
CA TYR A 160 7.48 23.73 -11.93
C TYR A 160 8.42 22.68 -12.49
N LEU A 161 9.36 23.08 -13.35
CA LEU A 161 10.32 22.16 -13.94
C LEU A 161 11.30 21.63 -12.89
N LEU A 162 11.81 22.49 -12.00
CA LEU A 162 12.69 22.07 -10.92
C LEU A 162 11.99 21.12 -9.95
N PHE A 163 10.74 21.41 -9.58
CA PHE A 163 9.93 20.54 -8.75
C PHE A 163 9.68 19.19 -9.42
N ALA A 164 9.26 19.19 -10.70
CA ALA A 164 9.07 17.95 -11.46
C ALA A 164 10.36 17.13 -11.57
N LEU A 165 11.50 17.77 -11.86
CA LEU A 165 12.79 17.11 -11.94
C LEU A 165 13.18 16.47 -10.60
N PHE A 166 13.02 17.22 -9.50
CA PHE A 166 13.29 16.72 -8.16
C PHE A 166 12.40 15.53 -7.80
N MET A 167 11.10 15.64 -8.05
CA MET A 167 10.14 14.58 -7.76
C MET A 167 10.34 13.34 -8.65
N TRP A 168 10.81 13.51 -9.89
CA TRP A 168 11.23 12.38 -10.73
C TRP A 168 12.36 11.57 -10.08
N ILE A 169 13.36 12.27 -9.52
CA ILE A 169 14.46 11.64 -8.79
C ILE A 169 13.88 10.89 -7.58
N VAL A 170 13.11 11.57 -6.72
CA VAL A 170 12.49 10.98 -5.52
C VAL A 170 11.73 9.70 -5.85
N VAL A 171 10.78 9.76 -6.80
CA VAL A 171 9.92 8.61 -7.16
C VAL A 171 10.74 7.48 -7.78
N THR A 172 11.75 7.78 -8.59
CA THR A 172 12.67 6.76 -9.14
C THR A 172 13.43 6.05 -8.02
N GLY A 173 13.97 6.81 -7.07
CA GLY A 173 14.65 6.28 -5.88
C GLY A 173 13.73 5.41 -5.03
N SER A 174 12.52 5.89 -4.73
CA SER A 174 11.49 5.14 -4.01
C SER A 174 11.13 3.84 -4.73
N CYS A 175 11.01 3.85 -6.07
CA CYS A 175 10.81 2.62 -6.83
C CYS A 175 11.97 1.63 -6.63
N ALA A 176 13.22 2.09 -6.69
CA ALA A 176 14.38 1.23 -6.49
C ALA A 176 14.42 0.63 -5.07
N TRP A 177 14.17 1.44 -4.04
CA TRP A 177 14.06 0.99 -2.65
C TRP A 177 12.90 0.01 -2.45
N GLY A 178 11.76 0.22 -3.11
CA GLY A 178 10.64 -0.72 -3.10
C GLY A 178 11.00 -2.08 -3.68
N MET A 179 11.81 -2.10 -4.75
CA MET A 179 12.33 -3.34 -5.31
C MET A 179 13.27 -4.05 -4.33
N ALA A 180 14.15 -3.31 -3.66
CA ALA A 180 15.07 -3.86 -2.67
C ALA A 180 14.31 -4.42 -1.46
N ALA A 181 13.33 -3.68 -0.94
CA ALA A 181 12.47 -4.11 0.16
C ALA A 181 11.71 -5.40 -0.17
N PHE A 182 11.16 -5.53 -1.38
CA PHE A 182 10.49 -6.75 -1.81
C PHE A 182 11.41 -7.97 -1.83
N ARG A 183 12.71 -7.81 -2.06
CA ARG A 183 13.63 -8.96 -2.05
C ARG A 183 13.92 -9.46 -0.65
N VAL A 184 13.87 -8.59 0.35
CA VAL A 184 14.03 -8.93 1.76
C VAL A 184 12.72 -9.48 2.33
N LEU A 185 11.65 -8.68 2.24
CA LEU A 185 10.36 -8.95 2.90
C LEU A 185 9.37 -9.74 2.04
N ARG A 186 9.69 -10.00 0.76
CA ARG A 186 8.85 -10.74 -0.18
C ARG A 186 7.46 -10.09 -0.30
N VAL A 187 6.40 -10.91 -0.32
CA VAL A 187 5.00 -10.45 -0.48
C VAL A 187 4.60 -9.44 0.59
N ILE A 188 5.19 -9.51 1.79
CA ILE A 188 4.91 -8.59 2.90
C ILE A 188 5.25 -7.14 2.52
N ALA A 189 6.28 -6.93 1.68
CA ALA A 189 6.67 -5.60 1.22
C ALA A 189 5.55 -4.86 0.46
N VAL A 190 4.63 -5.56 -0.21
CA VAL A 190 3.53 -4.92 -0.95
C VAL A 190 2.61 -4.13 -0.01
N GLY A 191 2.46 -4.59 1.24
CA GLY A 191 1.70 -3.86 2.27
C GLY A 191 2.57 -2.92 3.09
N VAL A 192 3.75 -3.37 3.54
CA VAL A 192 4.59 -2.61 4.49
C VAL A 192 5.30 -1.43 3.83
N ALA A 193 5.72 -1.54 2.57
CA ALA A 193 6.50 -0.50 1.90
C ALA A 193 5.75 0.85 1.77
N PRO A 194 4.48 0.91 1.33
CA PRO A 194 3.75 2.19 1.29
C PRO A 194 3.56 2.79 2.69
N VAL A 195 3.34 1.98 3.74
CA VAL A 195 3.21 2.46 5.12
C VAL A 195 4.52 3.09 5.61
N LEU A 196 5.65 2.42 5.39
CA LEU A 196 6.97 2.98 5.71
C LEU A 196 7.24 4.26 4.91
N GLY A 197 6.81 4.32 3.65
CA GLY A 197 6.88 5.53 2.85
C GLY A 197 6.07 6.69 3.42
N LEU A 198 4.89 6.42 3.98
CA LEU A 198 4.05 7.44 4.59
C LEU A 198 4.70 7.98 5.85
N ILE A 199 5.21 7.10 6.71
CA ILE A 199 5.96 7.48 7.91
C ILE A 199 7.20 8.29 7.52
N TRP A 200 7.97 7.83 6.54
CA TRP A 200 9.13 8.54 6.01
C TRP A 200 8.79 9.96 5.55
N SER A 201 7.69 10.10 4.80
CA SER A 201 7.31 11.40 4.24
C SER A 201 6.77 12.35 5.31
N GLY A 202 5.94 11.84 6.25
CA GLY A 202 5.41 12.64 7.35
C GLY A 202 6.49 13.11 8.33
N VAL A 203 7.43 12.23 8.69
CA VAL A 203 8.61 12.61 9.50
C VAL A 203 9.51 13.56 8.71
N GLY A 204 9.65 13.35 7.40
CA GLY A 204 10.38 14.23 6.48
C GLY A 204 9.86 15.66 6.51
N VAL A 205 8.56 15.84 6.35
CA VAL A 205 7.88 17.13 6.27
C VAL A 205 7.91 17.87 7.62
N THR A 206 7.63 17.17 8.72
CA THR A 206 7.64 17.79 10.08
C THR A 206 9.03 18.22 10.52
N GLN A 207 10.08 17.58 10.00
CA GLN A 207 11.48 17.90 10.33
C GLN A 207 12.20 18.66 9.22
N ALA A 208 11.50 19.03 8.14
CA ALA A 208 12.11 19.60 6.94
C ALA A 208 12.80 20.94 7.20
N GLU A 209 12.28 21.75 8.13
CA GLU A 209 12.78 23.10 8.43
C GLU A 209 13.90 23.14 9.49
N ARG A 210 14.22 22.00 10.11
CA ARG A 210 15.27 21.94 11.13
C ARG A 210 16.64 22.37 10.60
N THR A 211 17.51 22.87 11.48
CA THR A 211 18.88 23.28 11.11
C THR A 211 19.81 22.09 10.84
N ASP A 212 19.56 20.94 11.46
CA ASP A 212 20.31 19.68 11.33
C ASP A 212 19.79 18.74 10.22
N TRP A 213 18.92 19.24 9.32
CA TRP A 213 18.23 18.48 8.26
C TRP A 213 19.16 17.57 7.41
N TRP A 214 20.33 18.06 7.06
CA TRP A 214 21.35 17.38 6.26
C TRP A 214 21.79 16.03 6.86
N THR A 215 21.69 15.84 8.18
CA THR A 215 21.99 14.56 8.85
C THR A 215 20.85 13.55 8.81
N LEU A 216 19.63 14.00 8.48
CA LEU A 216 18.39 13.24 8.59
C LEU A 216 17.85 12.87 7.21
N PRO A 217 18.01 11.61 6.74
CA PRO A 217 17.71 11.22 5.36
C PRO A 217 16.28 11.48 4.89
N TRP A 218 15.31 11.43 5.81
CA TRP A 218 13.89 11.69 5.51
C TRP A 218 13.61 13.14 5.12
N THR A 219 14.38 14.10 5.64
CA THR A 219 14.20 15.52 5.32
C THR A 219 14.68 15.85 3.91
N TRP A 220 15.61 15.07 3.36
CA TRP A 220 16.19 15.33 2.04
C TRP A 220 15.12 15.30 0.94
N THR A 221 14.13 14.42 1.06
CA THR A 221 13.01 14.32 0.12
C THR A 221 11.93 15.39 0.30
N ALA A 222 11.86 16.03 1.48
CA ALA A 222 10.77 16.95 1.84
C ALA A 222 11.17 18.43 1.82
N ARG A 223 12.45 18.76 2.07
CA ARG A 223 12.91 20.14 2.20
C ARG A 223 12.98 20.91 0.87
N VAL A 224 13.46 20.28 -0.20
CA VAL A 224 13.61 20.93 -1.52
C VAL A 224 12.28 21.41 -2.11
N PRO A 225 11.17 20.66 -1.99
CA PRO A 225 9.85 21.13 -2.38
C PRO A 225 9.35 22.40 -1.71
N LEU A 226 9.75 22.71 -0.46
CA LEU A 226 9.18 23.84 0.30
C LEU A 226 9.31 25.20 -0.42
N PRO A 227 10.52 25.70 -0.76
CA PRO A 227 10.67 26.96 -1.50
C PRO A 227 10.18 26.89 -2.96
N LEU A 228 10.11 25.69 -3.54
CA LEU A 228 9.61 25.51 -4.90
C LEU A 228 8.09 25.59 -4.98
N LEU A 229 7.40 25.16 -3.92
CA LEU A 229 5.95 25.13 -3.81
C LEU A 229 5.37 26.34 -3.07
N GLY A 230 6.22 27.10 -2.37
CA GLY A 230 5.80 28.28 -1.63
C GLY A 230 5.09 27.93 -0.33
N VAL A 231 5.49 26.83 0.32
CA VAL A 231 4.86 26.40 1.58
C VAL A 231 5.89 26.04 2.65
N HIS A 232 5.47 26.21 3.90
CA HIS A 232 6.09 25.63 5.08
C HIS A 232 5.85 24.11 5.16
N GLY A 233 6.62 23.43 6.01
CA GLY A 233 6.42 22.00 6.28
C GLY A 233 5.03 21.67 6.82
N ASN A 234 4.39 22.59 7.53
CA ASN A 234 2.99 22.44 7.96
C ASN A 234 1.95 22.67 6.84
N SER A 235 2.39 22.88 5.58
CA SER A 235 1.56 23.21 4.41
C SER A 235 0.88 24.59 4.47
N VAL A 236 1.31 25.49 5.35
CA VAL A 236 0.92 26.91 5.32
C VAL A 236 1.71 27.62 4.23
N LEU A 237 1.10 28.60 3.55
CA LEU A 237 1.77 29.41 2.53
C LEU A 237 2.95 30.19 3.14
N LEU A 238 4.03 30.36 2.40
CA LEU A 238 5.19 31.13 2.84
C LEU A 238 4.88 32.63 2.78
N GLU A 239 5.19 33.34 3.87
CA GLU A 239 5.19 34.81 3.87
C GLU A 239 6.28 35.35 2.94
N GLU A 240 6.11 36.56 2.40
CA GLU A 240 7.06 37.15 1.44
C GLU A 240 8.49 37.26 1.99
N ASP A 241 8.63 37.54 3.29
CA ASP A 241 9.92 37.72 3.98
C ASP A 241 10.46 36.42 4.62
N SER A 242 9.81 35.27 4.37
CA SER A 242 10.17 34.02 5.02
C SER A 242 11.58 33.54 4.62
N PRO A 243 12.44 33.14 5.59
CA PRO A 243 13.80 32.66 5.30
C PRO A 243 13.80 31.35 4.49
N VAL A 244 12.66 30.66 4.41
CA VAL A 244 12.49 29.41 3.66
C VAL A 244 12.73 29.64 2.16
N TRP A 245 12.39 30.82 1.62
CA TRP A 245 12.68 31.17 0.22
C TRP A 245 14.16 31.06 -0.13
N GLY A 246 15.04 31.33 0.84
CA GLY A 246 16.49 31.30 0.68
C GLY A 246 17.13 29.91 0.88
N TYR A 247 16.34 28.84 1.06
CA TYR A 247 16.91 27.52 1.30
C TYR A 247 17.73 27.00 0.11
N PRO A 248 18.96 26.50 0.35
CA PRO A 248 19.80 26.00 -0.74
C PRO A 248 19.22 24.71 -1.31
N LEU A 249 18.90 24.72 -2.61
CA LEU A 249 18.32 23.56 -3.29
C LEU A 249 19.37 22.49 -3.58
N LEU A 250 20.58 22.91 -3.98
CA LEU A 250 21.62 22.01 -4.50
C LEU A 250 22.01 20.89 -3.53
N PRO A 251 22.26 21.13 -2.22
CA PRO A 251 22.64 20.05 -1.31
C PRO A 251 21.51 19.03 -1.15
N GLY A 252 20.24 19.48 -1.16
CA GLY A 252 19.08 18.58 -1.15
C GLY A 252 19.02 17.70 -2.40
N PHE A 253 19.18 18.30 -3.60
CA PHE A 253 19.28 17.54 -4.86
C PHE A 253 20.37 16.46 -4.82
N LEU A 254 21.57 16.80 -4.35
CA LEU A 254 22.70 15.88 -4.29
C LEU A 254 22.45 14.73 -3.30
N LEU A 255 21.97 15.05 -2.09
CA LEU A 255 21.67 14.05 -1.05
C LEU A 255 20.57 13.09 -1.50
N THR A 256 19.47 13.61 -2.07
CA THR A 256 18.39 12.79 -2.62
C THR A 256 18.88 11.93 -3.77
N THR A 257 19.66 12.50 -4.70
CA THR A 257 20.25 11.74 -5.82
C THR A 257 21.15 10.63 -5.29
N GLY A 258 22.00 10.90 -4.31
CA GLY A 258 22.82 9.89 -3.63
C GLY A 258 21.97 8.76 -3.03
N LEU A 259 20.90 9.10 -2.32
CA LEU A 259 19.96 8.13 -1.75
C LEU A 259 19.28 7.27 -2.84
N THR A 260 18.99 7.86 -4.00
CA THR A 260 18.42 7.11 -5.14
C THR A 260 19.42 6.16 -5.75
N LEU A 261 20.68 6.58 -5.91
CA LEU A 261 21.77 5.74 -6.41
C LEU A 261 22.05 4.57 -5.48
N VAL A 262 22.00 4.78 -4.16
CA VAL A 262 22.09 3.70 -3.17
C VAL A 262 20.94 2.71 -3.33
N GLY A 263 19.70 3.19 -3.48
CA GLY A 263 18.54 2.33 -3.73
C GLY A 263 18.68 1.51 -5.02
N ILE A 264 19.14 2.13 -6.11
CA ILE A 264 19.42 1.48 -7.39
C ILE A 264 20.53 0.43 -7.22
N GLY A 265 21.63 0.78 -6.55
CA GLY A 265 22.74 -0.11 -6.27
C GLY A 265 22.31 -1.34 -5.48
N LEU A 266 21.56 -1.15 -4.38
CA LEU A 266 20.96 -2.24 -3.59
C LEU A 266 20.02 -3.09 -4.43
N ALA A 267 19.17 -2.47 -5.26
CA ALA A 267 18.27 -3.19 -6.15
C ALA A 267 19.02 -3.96 -7.24
N VAL A 268 20.19 -3.52 -7.72
CA VAL A 268 20.97 -4.28 -8.71
C VAL A 268 21.78 -5.40 -8.04
N LEU A 269 22.47 -5.10 -6.93
CA LEU A 269 23.35 -6.02 -6.20
C LEU A 269 22.59 -7.17 -5.54
N SER A 270 21.41 -6.91 -4.98
CA SER A 270 20.55 -7.96 -4.41
C SER A 270 19.97 -8.91 -5.48
N GLY A 271 20.26 -8.67 -6.76
CA GLY A 271 19.82 -9.50 -7.90
C GLY A 271 20.79 -10.64 -8.23
N MET A 272 21.90 -10.75 -7.49
CA MET A 272 22.80 -11.88 -7.63
C MET A 272 22.12 -13.16 -7.11
N PRO A 273 22.24 -14.30 -7.80
CA PRO A 273 21.95 -15.58 -7.19
C PRO A 273 22.91 -15.71 -6.00
N ARG A 274 22.39 -15.54 -4.78
CA ARG A 274 23.13 -15.94 -3.59
C ARG A 274 23.36 -17.45 -3.74
N GLY A 275 24.63 -17.81 -3.91
CA GLY A 275 25.07 -19.19 -3.79
C GLY A 275 24.50 -19.79 -2.52
N VAL A 276 24.13 -21.05 -2.60
CA VAL A 276 23.39 -21.86 -1.62
C VAL A 276 24.12 -21.99 -0.26
N GLU A 277 25.29 -21.38 -0.08
CA GLU A 277 26.21 -21.67 1.02
C GLU A 277 25.98 -20.85 2.30
N PHE A 278 25.43 -19.63 2.22
CA PHE A 278 25.27 -18.78 3.43
C PHE A 278 24.00 -19.06 4.26
N SER A 279 22.97 -19.67 3.64
CA SER A 279 21.73 -20.01 4.36
C SER A 279 21.79 -21.40 4.98
N ALA A 280 22.61 -22.32 4.44
CA ALA A 280 22.77 -23.66 5.00
C ALA A 280 23.63 -23.63 6.27
N SER A 281 24.65 -22.78 6.34
CA SER A 281 25.52 -22.67 7.52
C SER A 281 24.83 -22.05 8.73
N SER A 282 23.96 -21.06 8.52
CA SER A 282 23.20 -20.42 9.61
C SER A 282 22.09 -21.32 10.16
N VAL A 283 21.42 -22.10 9.31
CA VAL A 283 20.41 -23.08 9.73
C VAL A 283 21.07 -24.32 10.36
N ALA A 284 22.22 -24.78 9.86
CA ALA A 284 22.98 -25.88 10.44
C ALA A 284 23.71 -25.51 11.75
N TRP A 285 23.99 -24.23 11.96
CA TRP A 285 24.52 -23.72 13.23
C TRP A 285 23.39 -23.60 14.27
N LEU A 286 22.21 -23.11 13.87
CA LEU A 286 21.02 -23.06 14.73
C LEU A 286 20.49 -24.46 15.10
N SER A 287 20.60 -25.45 14.22
CA SER A 287 20.18 -26.83 14.52
C SER A 287 21.15 -27.57 15.46
N ARG A 288 22.36 -27.06 15.68
CA ARG A 288 23.31 -27.61 16.66
C ARG A 288 23.13 -27.05 18.07
N LEU A 289 22.25 -26.06 18.26
CA LEU A 289 22.00 -25.38 19.53
C LEU A 289 20.69 -25.81 20.22
N LEU A 290 19.92 -26.73 19.63
CA LEU A 290 18.70 -27.27 20.22
C LEU A 290 18.95 -28.71 20.70
N PRO A 291 18.74 -29.04 22.00
CA PRO A 291 18.85 -30.41 22.48
C PRO A 291 17.73 -31.26 21.88
N SER A 292 18.12 -32.40 21.30
CA SER A 292 17.21 -33.40 20.75
C SER A 292 16.39 -34.00 21.89
N ARG A 293 15.06 -33.84 21.85
CA ARG A 293 14.14 -34.49 22.80
C ARG A 293 13.81 -35.88 22.29
N GLU A 294 14.41 -36.84 22.98
CA GLU A 294 14.17 -38.28 22.96
C GLU A 294 12.71 -38.59 23.29
N HIS A 295 12.06 -39.43 22.46
CA HIS A 295 10.95 -40.30 22.87
C HIS A 295 11.01 -41.57 22.04
N ASP A 296 11.14 -42.67 22.77
CA ASP A 296 11.12 -44.06 22.35
C ASP A 296 9.84 -44.42 21.59
N ASP A 297 9.97 -45.31 20.61
CA ASP A 297 9.13 -46.52 20.55
C ASP A 297 9.83 -47.59 19.69
N ALA A 298 10.08 -48.73 20.33
CA ALA A 298 10.75 -49.90 19.80
C ALA A 298 9.78 -50.82 19.04
N ALA A 299 10.22 -51.37 17.91
CA ALA A 299 10.12 -52.80 17.55
C ALA A 299 10.57 -53.05 16.09
N LEU A 300 11.74 -53.68 15.96
CA LEU A 300 12.26 -54.41 14.78
C LEU A 300 11.80 -55.89 14.88
N PRO A 301 11.77 -56.72 13.79
CA PRO A 301 12.98 -57.13 13.04
C PRO A 301 12.78 -57.17 11.50
N GLU A 302 13.73 -56.69 10.68
CA GLU A 302 14.93 -57.37 10.14
C GLU A 302 14.64 -58.71 9.45
N ASN A 303 14.71 -58.70 8.10
CA ASN A 303 15.19 -59.81 7.28
C ASN A 303 15.44 -59.40 5.81
N VAL A 304 16.73 -59.37 5.45
CA VAL A 304 17.39 -60.02 4.29
C VAL A 304 17.16 -59.54 2.83
N SER A 305 18.31 -59.18 2.23
CA SER A 305 18.81 -59.37 0.85
C SER A 305 18.36 -58.51 -0.34
N GLU A 306 19.40 -57.92 -0.94
CA GLU A 306 19.64 -57.65 -2.37
C GLU A 306 18.86 -58.55 -3.36
N GLN A 307 18.36 -57.96 -4.45
CA GLN A 307 18.77 -58.33 -5.82
C GLN A 307 18.15 -57.36 -6.85
N ALA A 308 18.99 -56.82 -7.73
CA ALA A 308 18.57 -56.14 -8.94
C ALA A 308 18.06 -57.15 -9.99
N SER A 309 16.93 -56.87 -10.65
CA SER A 309 16.70 -57.34 -12.03
C SER A 309 15.57 -56.57 -12.72
N THR A 310 15.82 -56.29 -13.99
CA THR A 310 15.04 -55.51 -14.96
C THR A 310 13.88 -56.31 -15.57
N THR A 311 12.65 -55.75 -15.58
CA THR A 311 11.50 -55.84 -16.56
C THR A 311 11.10 -57.18 -17.22
N PRO A 312 9.83 -57.45 -17.62
CA PRO A 312 8.76 -56.49 -18.00
C PRO A 312 7.30 -56.82 -17.59
N ARG A 313 6.46 -55.76 -17.59
CA ARG A 313 5.05 -55.70 -18.04
C ARG A 313 4.12 -56.89 -17.74
N SER A 314 3.32 -56.74 -16.67
CA SER A 314 1.96 -57.31 -16.59
C SER A 314 1.02 -56.28 -15.94
N THR A 315 -0.07 -55.99 -16.64
CA THR A 315 -1.18 -55.16 -16.17
C THR A 315 -1.83 -55.79 -14.92
N PRO A 316 -1.91 -55.09 -13.77
CA PRO A 316 -2.81 -55.51 -12.72
C PRO A 316 -4.21 -54.95 -13.02
N GLN A 317 -5.17 -55.86 -13.20
CA GLN A 317 -6.60 -55.56 -13.14
C GLN A 317 -6.88 -54.66 -11.93
N ILE A 318 -7.35 -53.45 -12.20
CA ILE A 318 -7.95 -52.58 -11.19
C ILE A 318 -9.22 -53.30 -10.70
N ARG A 319 -9.09 -54.03 -9.60
CA ARG A 319 -10.22 -54.52 -8.82
C ARG A 319 -10.97 -53.27 -8.34
N ALA A 320 -12.11 -53.01 -8.99
CA ALA A 320 -13.02 -51.95 -8.60
C ALA A 320 -13.44 -52.17 -7.14
N MET A 321 -12.87 -51.38 -6.23
CA MET A 321 -13.43 -51.23 -4.90
C MET A 321 -14.82 -50.62 -5.07
N PRO A 322 -15.87 -51.17 -4.43
CA PRO A 322 -17.18 -50.56 -4.47
C PRO A 322 -17.04 -49.19 -3.83
N ALA A 323 -17.40 -48.15 -4.58
CA ALA A 323 -17.51 -46.80 -4.08
C ALA A 323 -18.44 -46.85 -2.87
N THR A 324 -17.88 -46.75 -1.67
CA THR A 324 -18.62 -46.35 -0.48
C THR A 324 -19.16 -44.96 -0.80
N ARG A 325 -20.39 -44.95 -1.33
CA ARG A 325 -21.24 -43.79 -1.47
C ARG A 325 -21.34 -43.19 -0.07
N MET A 326 -20.45 -42.25 0.24
CA MET A 326 -20.62 -41.35 1.37
C MET A 326 -22.01 -40.74 1.16
N VAL A 327 -22.94 -41.18 1.99
CA VAL A 327 -24.27 -40.59 2.12
C VAL A 327 -24.02 -39.12 2.39
N ARG A 328 -24.25 -38.29 1.37
CA ARG A 328 -24.07 -36.85 1.43
C ARG A 328 -25.22 -36.32 2.27
N ILE A 329 -25.07 -36.36 3.59
CA ILE A 329 -26.02 -35.74 4.52
C ILE A 329 -26.06 -34.25 4.16
N PRO A 330 -27.20 -33.70 3.73
CA PRO A 330 -27.34 -32.28 3.45
C PRO A 330 -27.45 -31.57 4.80
N GLY A 331 -26.33 -31.40 5.49
CA GLY A 331 -26.26 -30.47 6.61
C GLY A 331 -26.65 -29.08 6.11
N THR A 332 -27.37 -28.32 6.91
CA THR A 332 -27.68 -26.90 6.70
C THR A 332 -26.37 -26.12 6.57
N ARG A 333 -25.86 -25.99 5.34
CA ARG A 333 -24.57 -25.34 5.06
C ARG A 333 -24.73 -23.84 5.23
N SER A 334 -24.53 -23.34 6.44
CA SER A 334 -24.42 -21.90 6.68
C SER A 334 -23.22 -21.35 5.90
N ALA A 335 -23.50 -20.45 4.96
CA ALA A 335 -22.48 -19.75 4.18
C ALA A 335 -21.50 -18.98 5.09
N VAL A 336 -21.98 -18.52 6.24
CA VAL A 336 -21.19 -17.83 7.26
C VAL A 336 -20.13 -18.77 7.85
N LEU A 337 -20.52 -19.97 8.28
CA LEU A 337 -19.58 -20.97 8.81
C LEU A 337 -18.54 -21.40 7.76
N ALA A 338 -18.96 -21.53 6.50
CA ALA A 338 -18.06 -21.86 5.40
C ALA A 338 -17.05 -20.73 5.11
N MET A 339 -17.48 -19.47 5.18
CA MET A 339 -16.60 -18.31 4.95
C MET A 339 -15.69 -18.01 6.15
N ALA A 340 -16.10 -18.38 7.37
CA ALA A 340 -15.29 -18.21 8.57
C ALA A 340 -13.92 -18.90 8.42
N GLY A 341 -13.84 -20.11 7.86
CA GLY A 341 -12.56 -20.80 7.64
C GLY A 341 -11.65 -20.16 6.57
N ALA A 342 -12.17 -19.28 5.71
CA ALA A 342 -11.41 -18.67 4.62
C ALA A 342 -10.74 -17.34 5.00
N LEU A 343 -11.27 -16.65 6.02
CA LEU A 343 -10.82 -15.33 6.42
C LEU A 343 -9.49 -15.37 7.20
N PRO A 344 -8.68 -14.29 7.12
CA PRO A 344 -7.33 -14.28 7.69
C PRO A 344 -7.32 -13.89 9.17
N TRP A 345 -8.07 -14.60 10.02
CA TRP A 345 -8.26 -14.29 11.45
C TRP A 345 -6.95 -14.05 12.20
N THR A 346 -5.95 -14.93 12.04
CA THR A 346 -4.67 -14.77 12.73
C THR A 346 -3.97 -13.46 12.38
N VAL A 347 -4.02 -13.05 11.11
CA VAL A 347 -3.41 -11.79 10.67
C VAL A 347 -4.17 -10.60 11.24
N TRP A 348 -5.50 -10.68 11.24
CA TRP A 348 -6.34 -9.64 11.82
C TRP A 348 -6.13 -9.48 13.34
N VAL A 349 -6.01 -10.59 14.08
CA VAL A 349 -5.68 -10.57 15.51
C VAL A 349 -4.31 -9.94 15.75
N VAL A 350 -3.28 -10.32 14.98
CA VAL A 350 -1.94 -9.73 15.10
C VAL A 350 -1.99 -8.22 14.83
N LEU A 351 -2.70 -7.78 13.78
CA LEU A 351 -2.85 -6.35 13.48
C LEU A 351 -3.63 -5.61 14.56
N ALA A 352 -4.67 -6.22 15.14
CA ALA A 352 -5.43 -5.66 16.24
C ALA A 352 -4.56 -5.48 17.49
N VAL A 353 -3.75 -6.49 17.84
CA VAL A 353 -2.80 -6.41 18.96
C VAL A 353 -1.76 -5.31 18.72
N LEU A 354 -1.23 -5.20 17.50
CA LEU A 354 -0.29 -4.13 17.16
C LEU A 354 -0.92 -2.74 17.25
N LEU A 355 -2.17 -2.57 16.79
CA LEU A 355 -2.91 -1.33 16.93
C LEU A 355 -3.11 -0.96 18.40
N LEU A 356 -3.57 -1.90 19.22
CA LEU A 356 -3.80 -1.69 20.66
C LEU A 356 -2.49 -1.39 21.40
N ALA A 357 -1.41 -2.11 21.09
CA ALA A 357 -0.09 -1.85 21.66
C ALA A 357 0.40 -0.45 21.30
N PHE A 358 0.23 -0.03 20.05
CA PHE A 358 0.59 1.31 19.61
C PHE A 358 -0.23 2.39 20.33
N LEU A 359 -1.55 2.22 20.44
CA LEU A 359 -2.40 3.14 21.20
C LEU A 359 -2.01 3.21 22.68
N GLY A 360 -1.66 2.07 23.29
CA GLY A 360 -1.16 2.01 24.66
C GLY A 360 0.14 2.80 24.83
N VAL A 361 1.09 2.67 23.89
CA VAL A 361 2.33 3.45 23.87
C VAL A 361 2.02 4.95 23.70
N LEU A 362 1.17 5.30 22.74
CA LEU A 362 0.81 6.70 22.47
C LEU A 362 0.21 7.36 23.71
N ARG A 363 -0.69 6.66 24.40
CA ARG A 363 -1.28 7.12 25.65
C ARG A 363 -0.27 7.24 26.80
N SER A 364 0.74 6.37 26.84
CA SER A 364 1.79 6.45 27.87
C SER A 364 2.78 7.61 27.66
N ALA A 365 2.95 8.03 26.40
CA ALA A 365 3.97 9.01 26.01
C ALA A 365 3.40 10.40 25.69
N TYR A 366 2.11 10.50 25.36
CA TYR A 366 1.46 11.73 24.90
C TYR A 366 0.12 11.97 25.63
N PRO A 367 -0.39 13.21 25.63
CA PRO A 367 -1.72 13.52 26.13
C PRO A 367 -2.83 12.67 25.48
N PRO A 368 -3.94 12.40 26.19
CA PRO A 368 -5.00 11.48 25.74
C PRO A 368 -5.62 11.87 24.38
N ASP A 369 -5.69 13.17 24.08
CA ASP A 369 -6.23 13.73 22.84
C ASP A 369 -5.51 13.21 21.58
N TYR A 370 -4.21 12.90 21.69
CA TYR A 370 -3.43 12.36 20.58
C TYR A 370 -3.83 10.92 20.25
N GLY A 371 -4.13 10.11 21.28
CA GLY A 371 -4.62 8.73 21.14
C GLY A 371 -5.92 8.70 20.35
N GLN A 372 -6.84 9.59 20.71
CA GLN A 372 -8.13 9.67 20.06
C GLN A 372 -8.02 10.23 18.62
N SER A 373 -7.28 11.32 18.42
CA SER A 373 -7.06 11.89 17.08
C SER A 373 -6.43 10.88 16.13
N PHE A 374 -5.45 10.09 16.61
CA PHE A 374 -4.84 9.03 15.82
C PHE A 374 -5.84 7.91 15.48
N LEU A 375 -6.63 7.46 16.45
CA LEU A 375 -7.63 6.42 16.21
C LEU A 375 -8.64 6.86 15.15
N GLU A 376 -9.14 8.09 15.23
CA GLU A 376 -10.19 8.60 14.35
C GLU A 376 -9.69 8.92 12.93
N LEU A 377 -8.50 9.53 12.80
CA LEU A 377 -7.96 9.95 11.50
C LEU A 377 -7.19 8.84 10.77
N VAL A 378 -6.59 7.89 11.49
CA VAL A 378 -5.71 6.87 10.91
C VAL A 378 -6.14 5.46 11.29
N GLY A 379 -6.39 5.20 12.58
CA GLY A 379 -6.67 3.86 13.10
C GLY A 379 -7.89 3.20 12.47
N VAL A 380 -9.07 3.83 12.59
CA VAL A 380 -10.34 3.31 12.04
C VAL A 380 -10.28 3.19 10.51
N PRO A 381 -9.86 4.23 9.75
CA PRO A 381 -9.81 4.12 8.30
C PRO A 381 -8.86 3.03 7.81
N LEU A 382 -7.67 2.90 8.44
CA LEU A 382 -6.69 1.90 8.05
C LEU A 382 -7.16 0.48 8.41
N ALA A 383 -7.71 0.27 9.59
CA ALA A 383 -8.23 -1.04 10.02
C ALA A 383 -9.38 -1.50 9.11
N ALA A 384 -10.33 -0.61 8.80
CA ALA A 384 -11.44 -0.91 7.90
C ALA A 384 -10.98 -1.19 6.46
N ALA A 385 -10.05 -0.39 5.92
CA ALA A 385 -9.50 -0.57 4.59
C ALA A 385 -8.75 -1.90 4.45
N ILE A 386 -7.87 -2.23 5.40
CA ILE A 386 -7.12 -3.48 5.42
C ILE A 386 -8.08 -4.67 5.46
N THR A 387 -9.12 -4.60 6.30
CA THR A 387 -10.13 -5.65 6.41
C THR A 387 -10.80 -5.90 5.07
N GLY A 388 -11.34 -4.86 4.41
CA GLY A 388 -11.99 -5.00 3.10
C GLY A 388 -11.05 -5.54 2.01
N ILE A 389 -9.80 -5.07 1.96
CA ILE A 389 -8.79 -5.54 1.00
C ILE A 389 -8.42 -7.02 1.25
N MET A 390 -8.21 -7.40 2.51
CA MET A 390 -7.82 -8.76 2.88
C MET A 390 -8.93 -9.79 2.63
N VAL A 391 -10.19 -9.40 2.85
CA VAL A 391 -11.35 -10.24 2.49
C VAL A 391 -11.27 -10.62 1.01
N TRP A 392 -11.15 -9.65 0.11
CA TRP A 392 -11.03 -9.96 -1.32
C TRP A 392 -9.77 -10.78 -1.63
N GLY A 393 -8.63 -10.42 -1.05
CA GLY A 393 -7.37 -11.11 -1.29
C GLY A 393 -7.41 -12.61 -0.94
N ARG A 394 -8.26 -13.02 0.02
CA ARG A 394 -8.50 -14.42 0.35
C ARG A 394 -9.54 -15.09 -0.54
N LEU A 395 -10.55 -14.36 -0.99
CA LEU A 395 -11.61 -14.90 -1.86
C LEU A 395 -11.17 -15.05 -3.31
N GLN A 396 -10.31 -14.15 -3.81
CA GLN A 396 -9.93 -14.05 -5.22
C GLN A 396 -9.52 -15.40 -5.84
N PRO A 397 -8.63 -16.23 -5.24
CA PRO A 397 -8.17 -17.48 -5.87
C PRO A 397 -9.27 -18.53 -6.05
N ALA A 398 -10.29 -18.52 -5.19
CA ALA A 398 -11.41 -19.46 -5.21
C ALA A 398 -12.68 -18.84 -5.80
N TRP A 399 -12.63 -17.60 -6.29
CA TRP A 399 -13.83 -16.83 -6.62
C TRP A 399 -14.71 -17.50 -7.68
N ARG A 400 -14.08 -18.05 -8.73
CA ARG A 400 -14.77 -18.80 -9.80
C ARG A 400 -15.58 -19.97 -9.25
N THR A 401 -14.99 -20.74 -8.35
CA THR A 401 -15.64 -21.94 -7.80
C THR A 401 -16.70 -21.57 -6.77
N LEU A 402 -16.50 -20.48 -6.01
CA LEU A 402 -17.49 -19.97 -5.07
C LEU A 402 -18.75 -19.46 -5.78
N LEU A 403 -18.60 -18.68 -6.85
CA LEU A 403 -19.73 -18.16 -7.64
C LEU A 403 -20.61 -19.26 -8.24
N THR A 404 -20.03 -20.39 -8.64
CA THR A 404 -20.81 -21.52 -9.17
C THR A 404 -21.65 -22.24 -8.10
N ARG A 405 -21.26 -22.12 -6.83
CA ARG A 405 -21.92 -22.80 -5.71
C ARG A 405 -22.93 -21.92 -4.98
N GLN A 406 -22.67 -20.61 -4.93
CA GLN A 406 -23.52 -19.65 -4.24
C GLN A 406 -23.47 -18.29 -4.96
N GLY A 407 -24.60 -17.58 -4.98
CA GLY A 407 -24.68 -16.24 -5.57
C GLY A 407 -23.74 -15.25 -4.86
N ALA A 408 -23.18 -14.32 -5.64
CA ALA A 408 -22.22 -13.31 -5.15
C ALA A 408 -22.74 -12.52 -3.93
N GLY A 409 -24.03 -12.18 -3.93
CA GLY A 409 -24.68 -11.47 -2.83
C GLY A 409 -24.53 -12.18 -1.49
N GLY A 410 -24.84 -13.48 -1.43
CA GLY A 410 -24.75 -14.25 -0.19
C GLY A 410 -23.33 -14.39 0.35
N ILE A 411 -22.33 -14.49 -0.54
CA ILE A 411 -20.91 -14.57 -0.13
C ILE A 411 -20.43 -13.22 0.41
N LEU A 412 -20.75 -12.13 -0.30
CA LEU A 412 -20.34 -10.78 0.06
C LEU A 412 -21.02 -10.31 1.35
N THR A 413 -22.31 -10.61 1.55
CA THR A 413 -22.99 -10.30 2.82
C THR A 413 -22.44 -11.12 3.98
N SER A 414 -22.23 -12.43 3.80
CA SER A 414 -21.65 -13.28 4.86
C SER A 414 -20.27 -12.80 5.29
N THR A 415 -19.43 -12.41 4.32
CA THR A 415 -18.07 -11.92 4.61
C THR A 415 -18.08 -10.51 5.21
N ALA A 416 -19.01 -9.64 4.81
CA ALA A 416 -19.21 -8.34 5.45
C ALA A 416 -19.65 -8.50 6.91
N VAL A 417 -20.58 -9.41 7.20
CA VAL A 417 -21.03 -9.71 8.58
C VAL A 417 -19.87 -10.26 9.42
N LEU A 418 -19.12 -11.24 8.93
CA LEU A 418 -17.95 -11.79 9.64
C LEU A 418 -16.87 -10.72 9.89
N SER A 419 -16.65 -9.85 8.91
CA SER A 419 -15.70 -8.74 9.05
C SER A 419 -16.18 -7.76 10.12
N ALA A 420 -17.47 -7.43 10.16
CA ALA A 420 -18.04 -6.56 11.19
C ALA A 420 -17.98 -7.18 12.59
N LEU A 421 -18.26 -8.48 12.71
CA LEU A 421 -18.16 -9.23 13.98
C LEU A 421 -16.74 -9.23 14.56
N PHE A 422 -15.71 -9.10 13.72
CA PHE A 422 -14.33 -8.94 14.16
C PHE A 422 -13.96 -7.47 14.41
N LEU A 423 -14.20 -6.62 13.41
CA LEU A 423 -13.69 -5.26 13.36
C LEU A 423 -14.35 -4.38 14.43
N LEU A 424 -15.66 -4.49 14.65
CA LEU A 424 -16.37 -3.63 15.60
C LEU A 424 -15.88 -3.83 17.05
N PRO A 425 -15.76 -5.06 17.58
CA PRO A 425 -15.17 -5.26 18.91
C PRO A 425 -13.76 -4.68 19.03
N VAL A 426 -12.90 -4.88 18.04
CA VAL A 426 -11.52 -4.34 18.06
C VAL A 426 -11.53 -2.81 18.11
N LEU A 427 -12.37 -2.17 17.30
CA LEU A 427 -12.48 -0.71 17.27
C LEU A 427 -13.08 -0.15 18.57
N VAL A 428 -14.08 -0.82 19.15
CA VAL A 428 -14.65 -0.43 20.47
C VAL A 428 -13.59 -0.56 21.56
N ILE A 429 -12.83 -1.66 21.61
CA ILE A 429 -11.72 -1.81 22.57
C ILE A 429 -10.68 -0.71 22.35
N SER A 430 -10.34 -0.40 21.09
CA SER A 430 -9.39 0.67 20.76
C SER A 430 -9.87 2.04 21.26
N TRP A 431 -11.16 2.35 21.09
CA TRP A 431 -11.78 3.57 21.60
C TRP A 431 -11.79 3.62 23.13
N ILE A 432 -12.10 2.50 23.81
CA ILE A 432 -12.03 2.43 25.28
C ILE A 432 -10.61 2.73 25.74
N VAL A 433 -9.57 2.18 25.09
CA VAL A 433 -8.17 2.45 25.44
C VAL A 433 -7.82 3.93 25.33
N THR A 434 -8.37 4.66 24.35
CA THR A 434 -8.09 6.08 24.15
C THR A 434 -8.82 6.99 25.13
N VAL A 435 -10.06 6.66 25.53
CA VAL A 435 -10.91 7.54 26.37
C VAL A 435 -10.93 7.13 27.86
N LEU A 436 -10.22 6.06 28.23
CA LEU A 436 -10.19 5.59 29.63
C LEU A 436 -9.63 6.68 30.56
N GLY A 437 -10.43 7.08 31.54
CA GLY A 437 -10.09 8.13 32.50
C GLY A 437 -10.61 9.53 32.14
N ASP A 438 -11.29 9.67 31.00
CA ASP A 438 -11.88 10.93 30.56
C ASP A 438 -13.37 11.06 30.98
N THR A 439 -13.85 12.29 31.17
CA THR A 439 -15.24 12.55 31.57
C THR A 439 -16.15 12.54 30.35
N LEU A 440 -16.87 11.42 30.13
CA LEU A 440 -17.69 11.20 28.94
C LEU A 440 -18.99 12.01 28.89
N THR A 441 -19.49 12.48 30.04
CA THR A 441 -20.74 13.25 30.16
C THR A 441 -20.46 14.64 30.73
N ARG A 442 -21.07 15.66 30.13
CA ARG A 442 -21.02 17.03 30.66
C ARG A 442 -22.20 17.28 31.60
N THR A 443 -21.92 17.98 32.70
CA THR A 443 -22.92 18.44 33.68
C THR A 443 -23.42 19.86 33.41
N ASP A 444 -22.87 20.53 32.39
CA ASP A 444 -23.28 21.88 32.00
C ASP A 444 -24.58 21.85 31.17
N PRO A 445 -25.68 22.49 31.64
CA PRO A 445 -26.97 22.49 30.96
C PRO A 445 -26.98 23.22 29.60
N ASN A 446 -25.97 24.03 29.27
CA ASN A 446 -25.90 24.76 28.00
C ASN A 446 -25.14 24.02 26.87
N LEU A 447 -24.54 22.86 27.18
CA LEU A 447 -23.77 22.06 26.23
C LEU A 447 -24.44 20.70 26.01
N PRO A 448 -24.15 20.00 24.89
CA PRO A 448 -24.61 18.63 24.70
C PRO A 448 -24.21 17.77 25.91
N ALA A 449 -25.16 16.97 26.41
CA ALA A 449 -24.97 16.11 27.59
C ALA A 449 -23.80 15.12 27.44
N VAL A 450 -23.37 14.87 26.21
CA VAL A 450 -22.36 13.90 25.83
C VAL A 450 -21.17 14.59 25.17
N THR A 451 -19.96 14.15 25.49
CA THR A 451 -18.73 14.68 24.90
C THR A 451 -18.52 14.21 23.45
N GLY A 452 -17.71 14.97 22.70
CA GLY A 452 -17.34 14.68 21.31
C GLY A 452 -16.86 13.25 21.03
N PRO A 453 -16.06 12.60 21.91
CA PRO A 453 -15.65 11.21 21.73
C PRO A 453 -16.78 10.20 21.56
N VAL A 454 -17.94 10.45 22.16
CA VAL A 454 -19.09 9.54 22.04
C VAL A 454 -19.79 9.71 20.69
N TYR A 455 -19.83 10.92 20.14
CA TYR A 455 -20.32 11.13 18.76
C TYR A 455 -19.41 10.45 17.74
N GLY A 456 -18.09 10.48 17.95
CA GLY A 456 -17.14 9.66 17.19
C GLY A 456 -17.48 8.16 17.27
N LEU A 457 -17.74 7.63 18.47
CA LEU A 457 -18.14 6.23 18.68
C LEU A 457 -19.47 5.87 17.99
N MET A 458 -20.47 6.75 18.03
CA MET A 458 -21.77 6.53 17.38
C MET A 458 -21.66 6.38 15.86
N VAL A 459 -20.76 7.15 15.25
CA VAL A 459 -20.51 7.18 13.81
C VAL A 459 -19.59 6.05 13.36
N MET A 460 -18.71 5.58 14.23
CA MET A 460 -17.64 4.62 13.95
C MET A 460 -18.11 3.35 13.19
N PRO A 461 -19.20 2.65 13.56
CA PRO A 461 -19.61 1.45 12.84
C PRO A 461 -20.01 1.72 11.39
N ALA A 462 -20.69 2.84 11.14
CA ALA A 462 -21.14 3.21 9.79
C ALA A 462 -19.96 3.60 8.90
N VAL A 463 -19.03 4.40 9.42
CA VAL A 463 -17.81 4.79 8.69
C VAL A 463 -16.91 3.58 8.44
N ALA A 464 -16.68 2.72 9.43
CA ALA A 464 -15.90 1.50 9.25
C ALA A 464 -16.53 0.56 8.20
N PHE A 465 -17.85 0.39 8.21
CA PHE A 465 -18.57 -0.36 7.19
C PHE A 465 -18.38 0.24 5.79
N MET A 466 -18.57 1.56 5.64
CA MET A 466 -18.38 2.28 4.38
C MET A 466 -16.97 2.03 3.81
N ILE A 467 -15.94 2.25 4.62
CA ILE A 467 -14.54 2.13 4.20
C ILE A 467 -14.22 0.68 3.81
N ALA A 468 -14.65 -0.30 4.61
CA ALA A 468 -14.44 -1.71 4.31
C ALA A 468 -15.17 -2.14 3.02
N ALA A 469 -16.41 -1.71 2.83
CA ALA A 469 -17.23 -2.02 1.67
C ALA A 469 -16.66 -1.39 0.38
N VAL A 470 -16.28 -0.11 0.41
CA VAL A 470 -15.64 0.57 -0.72
C VAL A 470 -14.31 -0.11 -1.07
N SER A 471 -13.49 -0.42 -0.06
CA SER A 471 -12.21 -1.10 -0.25
C SER A 471 -12.36 -2.48 -0.89
N LEU A 472 -13.33 -3.26 -0.42
CA LEU A 472 -13.69 -4.56 -0.99
C LEU A 472 -14.19 -4.41 -2.44
N ALA A 473 -15.13 -3.50 -2.69
CA ALA A 473 -15.72 -3.27 -4.01
C ALA A 473 -14.68 -2.83 -5.05
N VAL A 474 -13.76 -1.94 -4.67
CA VAL A 474 -12.67 -1.48 -5.54
C VAL A 474 -11.67 -2.61 -5.78
N ALA A 475 -11.28 -3.35 -4.73
CA ALA A 475 -10.36 -4.48 -4.86
C ALA A 475 -10.91 -5.56 -5.81
N LEU A 476 -12.22 -5.84 -5.73
CA LEU A 476 -12.95 -6.78 -6.57
C LEU A 476 -13.10 -6.28 -8.01
N SER A 477 -13.51 -5.03 -8.20
CA SER A 477 -13.85 -4.47 -9.51
C SER A 477 -12.64 -4.06 -10.34
N THR A 478 -11.47 -3.86 -9.72
CA THR A 478 -10.25 -3.41 -10.40
C THR A 478 -9.09 -4.38 -10.13
N ARG A 479 -8.32 -4.13 -9.07
CA ARG A 479 -7.25 -4.96 -8.49
C ARG A 479 -7.04 -4.52 -7.04
N ILE A 480 -6.50 -5.41 -6.21
CA ILE A 480 -6.10 -5.10 -4.82
C ILE A 480 -5.27 -3.80 -4.72
N VAL A 481 -4.34 -3.60 -5.65
CA VAL A 481 -3.44 -2.43 -5.63
C VAL A 481 -4.20 -1.12 -5.79
N ALA A 482 -5.22 -1.07 -6.64
CA ALA A 482 -6.01 0.14 -6.83
C ALA A 482 -6.79 0.50 -5.55
N ALA A 483 -7.26 -0.50 -4.79
CA ALA A 483 -7.87 -0.27 -3.49
C ALA A 483 -6.86 0.27 -2.47
N ILE A 484 -5.62 -0.22 -2.46
CA ILE A 484 -4.55 0.32 -1.61
C ILE A 484 -4.32 1.80 -1.96
N VAL A 485 -4.14 2.13 -3.24
CA VAL A 485 -3.90 3.51 -3.69
C VAL A 485 -5.04 4.44 -3.27
N LEU A 486 -6.29 4.03 -3.55
CA LEU A 486 -7.47 4.82 -3.22
C LEU A 486 -7.53 5.10 -1.72
N ASN A 487 -7.35 4.08 -0.89
CA ASN A 487 -7.39 4.25 0.56
C ASN A 487 -6.25 5.13 1.06
N SER A 488 -5.03 4.99 0.52
CA SER A 488 -3.92 5.89 0.87
C SER A 488 -4.25 7.35 0.56
N ILE A 489 -4.80 7.64 -0.62
CA ILE A 489 -5.22 9.01 -0.99
C ILE A 489 -6.31 9.51 -0.03
N LEU A 490 -7.35 8.71 0.24
CA LEU A 490 -8.47 9.12 1.09
C LEU A 490 -8.08 9.29 2.56
N VAL A 491 -7.15 8.48 3.09
CA VAL A 491 -6.59 8.69 4.44
C VAL A 491 -5.86 10.02 4.52
N VAL A 492 -5.02 10.35 3.52
CA VAL A 492 -4.30 11.63 3.48
C VAL A 492 -5.28 12.81 3.42
N ILE A 493 -6.32 12.73 2.60
CA ILE A 493 -7.37 13.76 2.55
C ILE A 493 -8.12 13.86 3.88
N GLY A 494 -8.41 12.71 4.51
CA GLY A 494 -9.01 12.62 5.84
C GLY A 494 -8.19 13.34 6.90
N LEU A 495 -6.87 13.12 6.91
CA LEU A 495 -5.92 13.80 7.81
C LEU A 495 -5.92 15.31 7.61
N LEU A 496 -5.96 15.78 6.36
CA LEU A 496 -5.85 17.21 6.04
C LEU A 496 -7.11 17.99 6.38
N ILE A 497 -8.27 17.46 5.99
CA ILE A 497 -9.55 18.16 6.17
C ILE A 497 -10.12 17.85 7.55
N GLY A 498 -10.13 16.58 7.96
CA GLY A 498 -10.67 16.17 9.26
C GLY A 498 -9.76 16.51 10.44
N GLY A 499 -8.44 16.60 10.21
CA GLY A 499 -7.48 17.01 11.24
C GLY A 499 -7.34 18.53 11.39
N ASN A 500 -8.00 19.32 10.54
CA ASN A 500 -7.98 20.79 10.60
C ASN A 500 -9.39 21.31 10.87
N GLU A 501 -9.61 21.87 12.07
CA GLU A 501 -10.92 22.38 12.51
C GLU A 501 -11.51 23.43 11.55
N ILE A 502 -10.68 24.28 10.95
CA ILE A 502 -11.13 25.34 10.04
C ILE A 502 -11.69 24.72 8.75
N MET A 503 -10.98 23.73 8.20
CA MET A 503 -11.43 23.03 6.99
C MET A 503 -12.64 22.15 7.28
N ALA A 504 -12.62 21.45 8.41
CA ALA A 504 -13.72 20.64 8.87
C ALA A 504 -14.98 21.47 9.09
N ALA A 505 -14.89 22.71 9.60
CA ALA A 505 -16.04 23.59 9.83
C ALA A 505 -16.81 23.95 8.55
N THR A 506 -16.14 24.04 7.41
CA THR A 506 -16.73 24.44 6.11
C THR A 506 -17.46 23.28 5.40
N TRP A 507 -17.93 23.43 4.16
CA TRP A 507 -18.53 22.33 3.40
C TRP A 507 -17.52 21.24 2.96
N LEU A 508 -16.20 21.51 3.10
CA LEU A 508 -15.11 20.66 2.63
C LEU A 508 -15.05 19.28 3.31
N TRP A 509 -15.59 19.11 4.52
CA TRP A 509 -15.63 17.81 5.21
C TRP A 509 -16.30 16.71 4.38
N ARG A 510 -17.20 17.06 3.46
CA ARG A 510 -17.86 16.11 2.54
C ARG A 510 -16.87 15.43 1.58
N LEU A 511 -15.74 16.07 1.28
CA LEU A 511 -14.68 15.53 0.43
C LEU A 511 -13.72 14.57 1.17
N ALA A 512 -13.83 14.50 2.51
CA ALA A 512 -12.96 13.70 3.37
C ALA A 512 -13.72 12.59 4.13
N PRO A 513 -14.35 11.62 3.44
CA PRO A 513 -15.13 10.58 4.09
C PRO A 513 -14.34 9.71 5.08
N TRP A 514 -13.01 9.63 4.92
CA TRP A 514 -12.13 8.86 5.80
C TRP A 514 -11.79 9.62 7.09
N GLY A 515 -12.05 10.94 7.17
CA GLY A 515 -11.90 11.76 8.38
C GLY A 515 -13.22 12.03 9.12
N TRP A 516 -14.33 11.44 8.67
CA TRP A 516 -15.67 11.73 9.19
C TRP A 516 -15.86 11.39 10.68
N MET A 517 -15.09 10.44 11.22
CA MET A 517 -15.14 10.15 12.66
C MET A 517 -14.67 11.36 13.49
N THR A 518 -13.57 12.01 13.08
CA THR A 518 -13.06 13.23 13.71
C THR A 518 -13.97 14.43 13.47
N VAL A 519 -14.59 14.53 12.30
CA VAL A 519 -15.57 15.60 12.02
C VAL A 519 -16.78 15.46 12.95
N ALA A 520 -17.26 14.24 13.22
CA ALA A 520 -18.37 14.01 14.15
C ALA A 520 -17.98 14.29 15.62
N HIS A 521 -16.72 14.04 15.96
CA HIS A 521 -16.16 14.40 17.26
C HIS A 521 -16.14 15.92 17.45
N GLN A 522 -15.59 16.67 16.49
CA GLN A 522 -15.47 18.13 16.56
C GLN A 522 -16.81 18.85 16.40
N PHE A 523 -17.69 18.34 15.53
CA PHE A 523 -18.96 18.95 15.14
C PHE A 523 -20.11 17.95 15.38
N PRO A 524 -20.57 17.81 16.63
CA PRO A 524 -21.60 16.84 17.01
C PRO A 524 -22.84 16.91 16.14
N GLU A 525 -23.29 18.09 15.71
CA GLU A 525 -24.51 18.28 14.90
C GLU A 525 -24.51 17.52 13.57
N ARG A 526 -23.35 17.06 13.09
CA ARG A 526 -23.19 16.39 11.79
C ARG A 526 -23.32 14.88 11.88
N TRP A 527 -23.34 14.30 13.08
CA TRP A 527 -23.27 12.85 13.30
C TRP A 527 -24.30 12.06 12.48
N LEU A 528 -25.56 12.50 12.46
CA LEU A 528 -26.65 11.79 11.77
C LEU A 528 -26.43 11.81 10.26
N THR A 529 -26.03 12.96 9.70
CA THR A 529 -25.72 13.09 8.27
C THR A 529 -24.58 12.17 7.85
N ILE A 530 -23.54 12.06 8.68
CA ILE A 530 -22.39 11.19 8.44
C ILE A 530 -22.81 9.72 8.47
N VAL A 531 -23.62 9.29 9.43
CA VAL A 531 -24.13 7.91 9.50
C VAL A 531 -24.92 7.56 8.24
N VAL A 532 -25.88 8.41 7.86
CA VAL A 532 -26.74 8.17 6.68
C VAL A 532 -25.89 8.10 5.41
N LEU A 533 -24.99 9.06 5.19
CA LEU A 533 -24.11 9.05 4.02
C LEU A 533 -23.19 7.84 4.00
N SER A 534 -22.63 7.44 5.15
CA SER A 534 -21.75 6.27 5.23
C SER A 534 -22.48 4.97 4.89
N LEU A 535 -23.71 4.80 5.40
CA LEU A 535 -24.55 3.64 5.09
C LEU A 535 -24.96 3.61 3.63
N LEU A 536 -25.30 4.76 3.03
CA LEU A 536 -25.62 4.88 1.60
C LEU A 536 -24.42 4.50 0.74
N ILE A 537 -23.25 5.11 0.99
CA ILE A 537 -22.02 4.85 0.22
C ILE A 537 -21.60 3.38 0.37
N GLY A 538 -21.59 2.85 1.60
CA GLY A 538 -21.27 1.45 1.86
C GLY A 538 -22.23 0.48 1.17
N SER A 539 -23.53 0.76 1.20
CA SER A 539 -24.54 -0.06 0.53
C SER A 539 -24.38 -0.03 -0.99
N MET A 540 -24.17 1.16 -1.57
CA MET A 540 -23.89 1.32 -3.00
C MET A 540 -22.62 0.58 -3.41
N ALA A 541 -21.57 0.61 -2.58
CA ALA A 541 -20.35 -0.14 -2.81
C ALA A 541 -20.62 -1.66 -2.83
N MET A 542 -21.41 -2.18 -1.91
CA MET A 542 -21.80 -3.60 -1.89
C MET A 542 -22.63 -3.98 -3.12
N VAL A 543 -23.58 -3.14 -3.54
CA VAL A 543 -24.33 -3.34 -4.79
C VAL A 543 -23.38 -3.35 -5.98
N SER A 544 -22.45 -2.40 -6.07
CA SER A 544 -21.46 -2.37 -7.15
C SER A 544 -20.57 -3.63 -7.17
N ALA A 545 -20.19 -4.14 -5.99
CA ALA A 545 -19.40 -5.37 -5.85
C ALA A 545 -20.18 -6.61 -6.32
N THR A 546 -21.47 -6.70 -5.98
CA THR A 546 -22.33 -7.81 -6.43
C THR A 546 -22.56 -7.78 -7.95
N LEU A 547 -22.77 -6.60 -8.54
CA LEU A 547 -22.90 -6.43 -9.99
C LEU A 547 -21.57 -6.73 -10.72
N GLY A 548 -20.44 -6.33 -10.13
CA GLY A 548 -19.08 -6.56 -10.65
C GLY A 548 -18.56 -7.99 -10.50
N ALA A 549 -19.20 -8.80 -9.67
CA ALA A 549 -18.78 -10.15 -9.28
C ALA A 549 -18.45 -11.07 -10.46
N ARG A 550 -19.30 -11.08 -11.50
CA ARG A 550 -19.11 -11.92 -12.68
C ARG A 550 -17.94 -11.46 -13.55
N ARG A 551 -17.72 -10.15 -13.66
CA ARG A 551 -16.58 -9.59 -14.42
C ARG A 551 -15.25 -9.92 -13.75
N ALA A 552 -15.21 -9.91 -12.42
CA ALA A 552 -14.03 -10.31 -11.65
C ALA A 552 -13.63 -11.76 -11.95
N ALA A 553 -14.60 -12.67 -12.10
CA ALA A 553 -14.35 -14.07 -12.43
C ALA A 553 -13.79 -14.30 -13.85
N ILE A 554 -13.95 -13.36 -14.78
CA ILE A 554 -13.45 -13.49 -16.16
C ILE A 554 -12.02 -12.95 -16.29
N ARG A 555 -11.58 -12.07 -15.38
CA ARG A 555 -10.27 -11.40 -15.45
C ARG A 555 -9.08 -12.22 -14.96
N ASP A 556 -9.31 -13.11 -13.99
CA ASP A 556 -8.33 -14.10 -13.53
C ASP A 556 -8.27 -15.31 -14.47
#